data_AF-A0A316JRJ2-F1
#
_entry.id   AF-A0A316JRJ2-F1
#
_cell.length_a   1.000
_cell.length_b   1.000
_cell.length_c   1.000
_cell.angle_alpha   90.00
_cell.angle_beta   90.00
_cell.angle_gamma   90.00
#
_symmetry.space_group_name_H-M   'P 1'
#
loop_
_entity.id
_entity.type
_entity.pdbx_description
1 polymer ?
#
loop_
_entity_poly.entity_id
_entity_poly.type
_entity_poly.pdbx_seq_one_letter_code
_entity_poly.pdbx_strand_id
1 'polypeptide(L)'
;MRLQDLTHLLTGLVPLFSQRRPAPSPRRRSFEQGDWLAELELLQLAQELKALADQRGGFEAELFDLMLSIADVLELDHGWPRSQSNQWLVRMGLWEEDLSDEA
;
A
#
# COMPACT_ATOMS: atom_id res chain seq x y z
N MET A 1 -18.46 -27.61 0.89
CA MET A 1 -17.15 -27.04 1.24
C MET A 1 -17.31 -26.30 2.55
N ARG A 2 -16.59 -26.71 3.60
CA ARG A 2 -16.78 -26.23 4.98
C ARG A 2 -15.72 -25.17 5.32
N LEU A 3 -16.12 -24.23 6.18
CA LEU A 3 -15.46 -22.98 6.56
C LEU A 3 -14.21 -23.15 7.47
N GLN A 4 -13.46 -24.25 7.33
CA GLN A 4 -12.37 -24.63 8.24
C GLN A 4 -10.98 -24.69 7.57
N ASP A 5 -10.89 -24.48 6.27
CA ASP A 5 -9.61 -24.54 5.52
C ASP A 5 -8.85 -23.20 5.44
N LEU A 6 -9.40 -22.11 5.98
CA LEU A 6 -8.82 -20.76 5.85
C LEU A 6 -8.00 -20.28 7.06
N THR A 7 -7.70 -21.14 8.03
CA THR A 7 -7.02 -20.75 9.28
C THR A 7 -5.57 -21.25 9.40
N HIS A 8 -5.04 -21.92 8.36
CA HIS A 8 -3.68 -22.49 8.38
C HIS A 8 -2.63 -21.73 7.55
N LEU A 9 -2.98 -20.58 6.96
CA LEU A 9 -2.06 -19.75 6.14
C LEU A 9 -1.56 -18.48 6.86
N LEU A 10 -1.64 -18.41 8.18
CA LEU A 10 -1.22 -17.24 8.97
C LEU A 10 -0.18 -17.54 10.05
N THR A 11 0.68 -18.54 9.85
CA THR A 11 1.73 -18.86 10.83
C THR A 11 3.00 -19.30 10.12
N GLY A 12 3.81 -18.34 9.66
CA GLY A 12 5.08 -18.72 9.04
C GLY A 12 6.04 -17.62 8.62
N LEU A 13 5.77 -16.34 8.85
CA LEU A 13 6.68 -15.27 8.40
C LEU A 13 6.95 -14.29 9.53
N VAL A 14 8.05 -14.56 10.23
CA VAL A 14 8.98 -13.68 11.00
C VAL A 14 9.66 -14.65 11.97
N PRO A 15 10.96 -14.98 11.82
CA PRO A 15 12.01 -13.97 12.05
C PRO A 15 13.30 -14.16 11.23
N LEU A 16 13.96 -13.07 10.77
CA LEU A 16 15.44 -12.91 10.69
C LEU A 16 15.83 -11.68 9.84
N PHE A 17 15.53 -10.47 10.31
CA PHE A 17 16.21 -9.26 9.83
C PHE A 17 17.11 -8.69 10.91
N SER A 18 18.11 -9.48 11.29
CA SER A 18 19.24 -9.00 12.09
C SER A 18 20.50 -9.73 11.65
N GLN A 19 20.95 -9.52 10.40
CA GLN A 19 22.31 -9.90 9.99
C GLN A 19 22.94 -8.84 9.07
N ARG A 20 24.04 -8.30 9.60
CA ARG A 20 25.14 -7.53 9.00
C ARG A 20 25.11 -7.43 7.46
N ARG A 21 25.13 -6.18 6.96
CA ARG A 21 25.31 -5.82 5.54
C ARG A 21 26.41 -6.67 4.87
N PRO A 22 26.09 -7.54 3.90
CA PRO A 22 27.10 -8.11 3.02
C PRO A 22 27.54 -7.06 1.98
N ALA A 23 28.79 -7.17 1.53
CA ALA A 23 29.43 -6.31 0.55
C ALA A 23 28.59 -6.14 -0.75
N PRO A 24 28.70 -5.00 -1.45
CA PRO A 24 27.86 -4.71 -2.61
C PRO A 24 28.13 -5.70 -3.74
N SER A 25 27.17 -6.58 -3.99
CA SER A 25 27.12 -7.46 -5.15
C SER A 25 26.17 -6.87 -6.20
N PRO A 26 26.36 -7.17 -7.50
CA PRO A 26 25.61 -6.59 -8.61
C PRO A 26 24.10 -6.91 -8.64
N ARG A 27 23.57 -7.63 -7.62
CA ARG A 27 22.14 -7.95 -7.47
C ARG A 27 21.25 -6.78 -7.03
N ARG A 28 21.81 -5.61 -6.69
CA ARG A 28 21.03 -4.45 -6.22
C ARG A 28 20.14 -3.84 -7.30
N ARG A 29 20.61 -3.77 -8.55
CA ARG A 29 19.86 -3.11 -9.64
C ARG A 29 18.56 -3.82 -10.01
N SER A 30 18.51 -5.16 -9.94
CA SER A 30 17.29 -5.90 -10.24
C SER A 30 16.24 -5.82 -9.12
N PHE A 31 16.68 -5.61 -7.88
CA PHE A 31 15.78 -5.46 -6.73
C PHE A 31 15.09 -4.07 -6.75
N GLU A 32 15.85 -3.01 -7.06
CA GLU A 32 15.30 -1.65 -7.21
C GLU A 32 14.35 -1.51 -8.41
N GLN A 33 14.58 -2.23 -9.51
CA GLN A 33 13.69 -2.19 -10.68
C GLN A 33 12.37 -2.94 -10.45
N GLY A 34 12.41 -4.09 -9.76
CA GLY A 34 11.20 -4.84 -9.41
C GLY A 34 10.33 -4.10 -8.39
N ASP A 35 10.99 -3.41 -7.46
CA ASP A 35 10.35 -2.57 -6.44
C ASP A 35 9.58 -1.39 -7.07
N TRP A 36 10.18 -0.69 -8.04
CA TRP A 36 9.52 0.40 -8.76
C TRP A 36 8.32 -0.05 -9.62
N LEU A 37 8.39 -1.24 -10.24
CA LEU A 37 7.26 -1.75 -11.02
C LEU A 37 6.07 -2.11 -10.12
N ALA A 38 6.33 -2.76 -8.98
CA ALA A 38 5.30 -3.10 -8.01
C ALA A 38 4.63 -1.84 -7.44
N GLU A 39 5.40 -0.80 -7.13
CA GLU A 39 4.86 0.51 -6.74
C GLU A 39 3.91 1.07 -7.82
N LEU A 40 4.33 1.05 -9.09
CA LEU A 40 3.51 1.56 -10.20
C LEU A 40 2.21 0.75 -10.39
N GLU A 41 2.28 -0.58 -10.27
CA GLU A 41 1.11 -1.45 -10.34
C GLU A 41 0.10 -1.17 -9.22
N LEU A 42 0.57 -0.92 -8.00
CA LEU A 42 -0.27 -0.52 -6.86
C LEU A 42 -0.96 0.83 -7.12
N LEU A 43 -0.23 1.81 -7.65
CA LEU A 43 -0.79 3.11 -7.98
C LEU A 43 -1.83 3.02 -9.11
N GLN A 44 -1.58 2.18 -10.11
CA GLN A 44 -2.53 1.92 -11.20
C GLN A 44 -3.79 1.23 -10.68
N LEU A 45 -3.65 0.20 -9.84
CA LEU A 45 -4.76 -0.47 -9.19
C LEU A 45 -5.60 0.54 -8.39
N ALA A 46 -4.97 1.38 -7.59
CA ALA A 46 -5.68 2.39 -6.82
C ALA A 46 -6.46 3.38 -7.69
N GLN A 47 -5.92 3.74 -8.87
CA GLN A 47 -6.63 4.59 -9.82
C GLN A 47 -7.91 3.92 -10.37
N GLU A 48 -7.86 2.60 -10.59
CA GLU A 48 -9.02 1.82 -11.01
C GLU A 48 -10.06 1.69 -9.90
N LEU A 49 -9.62 1.47 -8.64
CA LEU A 49 -10.49 1.44 -7.47
C LEU A 49 -11.19 2.78 -7.25
N LYS A 50 -10.48 3.90 -7.42
CA LYS A 50 -11.06 5.24 -7.37
C LYS A 50 -12.14 5.43 -8.43
N ALA A 51 -11.85 5.03 -9.67
CA ALA A 51 -12.84 5.12 -10.75
C ALA A 51 -14.08 4.26 -10.50
N LEU A 52 -13.91 3.08 -9.87
CA LEU A 52 -15.01 2.23 -9.47
C LEU A 52 -15.85 2.86 -8.34
N ALA A 53 -15.20 3.43 -7.33
CA ALA A 53 -15.86 4.16 -6.26
C ALA A 53 -16.68 5.34 -6.82
N ASP A 54 -16.11 6.12 -7.74
CA ASP A 54 -16.80 7.23 -8.40
C ASP A 54 -18.06 6.77 -9.16
N GLN A 55 -17.99 5.64 -9.85
CA GLN A 55 -19.15 5.05 -10.53
C GLN A 55 -20.25 4.59 -9.56
N ARG A 56 -19.87 4.18 -8.35
CA ARG A 56 -20.79 3.74 -7.29
C ARG A 56 -21.27 4.87 -6.39
N GLY A 57 -20.77 6.09 -6.59
CA GLY A 57 -21.11 7.27 -5.78
C GLY A 57 -20.34 7.40 -4.47
N GLY A 58 -19.24 6.65 -4.30
CA GLY A 58 -18.37 6.71 -3.13
C GLY A 58 -17.63 5.40 -2.86
N PHE A 59 -16.78 5.43 -1.85
CA PHE A 59 -16.09 4.23 -1.37
C PHE A 59 -17.02 3.38 -0.51
N GLU A 60 -17.21 2.13 -0.90
CA GLU A 60 -17.70 1.07 -0.01
C GLU A 60 -16.59 0.69 0.97
N ALA A 61 -16.96 0.11 2.12
CA ALA A 61 -16.02 -0.21 3.20
C ALA A 61 -14.83 -1.05 2.70
N GLU A 62 -15.10 -2.06 1.88
CA GLU A 62 -14.06 -2.95 1.36
C GLU A 62 -13.10 -2.24 0.39
N LEU A 63 -13.61 -1.31 -0.43
CA LEU A 63 -12.78 -0.51 -1.34
C LEU A 63 -11.95 0.52 -0.56
N PHE A 64 -12.52 1.09 0.50
CA PHE A 64 -11.83 2.00 1.41
C PHE A 64 -10.66 1.28 2.11
N ASP A 65 -10.91 0.11 2.70
CA ASP A 65 -9.89 -0.68 3.41
C ASP A 65 -8.76 -1.14 2.46
N LEU A 66 -9.10 -1.46 1.21
CA LEU A 66 -8.11 -1.83 0.21
C LEU A 66 -7.22 -0.65 -0.18
N MET A 67 -7.79 0.54 -0.38
CA MET A 67 -7.01 1.76 -0.65
C MET A 67 -6.08 2.13 0.51
N LEU A 68 -6.55 1.92 1.75
CA LEU A 68 -5.72 2.06 2.94
C LEU A 68 -4.56 1.08 2.97
N SER A 69 -4.83 -0.20 2.67
CA SER A 69 -3.80 -1.23 2.62
C SER A 69 -2.74 -0.92 1.55
N ILE A 70 -3.14 -0.32 0.43
CA ILE A 70 -2.20 0.15 -0.60
C ILE A 70 -1.29 1.25 -0.04
N ALA A 71 -1.83 2.23 0.69
CA ALA A 71 -1.02 3.26 1.34
C ALA A 71 -0.01 2.66 2.34
N ASP A 72 -0.44 1.70 3.15
CA ASP A 72 0.44 1.01 4.11
C ASP A 72 1.58 0.27 3.42
N VAL A 73 1.31 -0.43 2.30
CA VAL A 73 2.36 -1.12 1.51
C VAL A 73 3.33 -0.11 0.90
N LEU A 74 2.83 1.02 0.40
CA LEU A 74 3.69 2.09 -0.12
C LEU A 74 4.62 2.67 0.96
N GLU A 75 4.14 2.81 2.20
CA GLU A 75 4.96 3.26 3.33
C GLU A 75 5.99 2.22 3.77
N LEU A 76 5.55 0.97 4.00
CA LEU A 76 6.37 -0.07 4.62
C LEU A 76 7.39 -0.68 3.65
N ASP A 77 6.98 -0.91 2.41
CA ASP A 77 7.75 -1.69 1.45
C ASP A 77 8.41 -0.81 0.37
N HIS A 78 7.77 0.30 -0.01
CA HIS A 78 8.28 1.23 -1.03
C HIS A 78 8.87 2.53 -0.45
N GLY A 79 8.90 2.66 0.88
CA GLY A 79 9.59 3.74 1.57
C GLY A 79 8.93 5.12 1.43
N TRP A 80 7.64 5.18 1.09
CA TRP A 80 6.91 6.44 1.16
C TRP A 80 6.91 6.99 2.59
N PRO A 81 7.22 8.27 2.80
CA PRO A 81 6.96 8.90 4.07
C PRO A 81 5.45 8.99 4.31
N ARG A 82 5.02 8.85 5.56
CA ARG A 82 3.60 8.96 5.97
C ARG A 82 2.90 10.25 5.53
N SER A 83 3.66 11.34 5.36
CA SER A 83 3.10 12.59 4.81
C SER A 83 2.68 12.46 3.34
N GLN A 84 3.43 11.69 2.54
CA GLN A 84 3.14 11.44 1.14
C GLN A 84 1.93 10.52 0.97
N SER A 85 1.83 9.44 1.76
CA SER A 85 0.66 8.56 1.76
C SER A 85 -0.61 9.31 2.18
N ASN A 86 -0.55 10.13 3.24
CA ASN A 86 -1.68 10.97 3.65
C ASN A 86 -2.13 11.93 2.53
N GLN A 87 -1.20 12.64 1.89
CA GLN A 87 -1.52 13.53 0.77
C GLN A 87 -2.14 12.77 -0.41
N TRP A 88 -1.65 11.56 -0.67
CA TRP A 88 -2.19 10.69 -1.69
C TRP A 88 -3.62 10.25 -1.36
N LEU A 89 -3.89 9.85 -0.12
CA LEU A 89 -5.21 9.48 0.38
C LEU A 89 -6.23 10.63 0.30
N VAL A 90 -5.80 11.87 0.58
CA VAL A 90 -6.61 13.08 0.37
C VAL A 90 -6.93 13.27 -1.11
N ARG A 91 -5.93 13.16 -2.02
CA ARG A 91 -6.16 13.26 -3.47
C ARG A 91 -7.10 12.17 -4.01
N MET A 92 -7.07 10.99 -3.39
CA MET A 92 -7.99 9.90 -3.72
C MET A 92 -9.38 10.11 -3.13
N GLY A 93 -9.61 11.16 -2.34
CA GLY A 93 -10.91 11.49 -1.76
C GLY A 93 -11.31 10.59 -0.60
N LEU A 94 -10.36 9.90 0.04
CA LEU A 94 -10.61 9.10 1.23
C LEU A 94 -10.47 9.91 2.53
N TRP A 95 -9.66 10.97 2.53
CA TRP A 95 -9.49 11.89 3.65
C TRP A 95 -9.97 13.28 3.24
N GLU A 96 -10.53 14.01 4.19
CA GLU A 96 -10.73 15.44 4.03
C GLU A 96 -9.36 16.13 4.08
N GLU A 97 -9.17 17.15 3.24
CA GLU A 97 -8.06 18.07 3.41
C GLU A 97 -8.25 18.75 4.77
N ASP A 98 -7.22 18.77 5.62
CA ASP A 98 -7.28 19.49 6.89
C ASP A 98 -7.43 20.98 6.57
N LEU A 99 -8.69 21.43 6.44
CA LEU A 99 -9.07 22.83 6.32
C LEU A 99 -8.94 23.49 7.68
N SER A 100 -7.77 23.38 8.31
CA SER A 100 -7.38 24.27 9.39
C SER A 100 -7.02 25.63 8.78
N ASP A 101 -8.03 26.31 8.24
CA ASP A 101 -8.00 27.74 8.03
C ASP A 101 -7.99 28.39 9.42
N GLU A 102 -6.91 29.11 9.74
CA GLU A 102 -6.84 30.00 10.89
C GLU A 102 -8.09 30.91 10.95
N ALA A 103 -8.85 30.79 12.04
CA ALA A 103 -9.92 31.71 12.42
C ALA A 103 -9.42 32.77 13.42
#